data_AF-A0A2P9HER0-F1
#
_entry.id   AF-A0A2P9HER0-F1
#
_cell.length_a   1.000
_cell.length_b   1.000
_cell.length_c   1.000
_cell.angle_alpha   90.00
_cell.angle_beta   90.00
_cell.angle_gamma   90.00
#
_symmetry.space_group_name_H-M   'P 1'
#
loop_
_entity.id
_entity.type
_entity.pdbx_description
1 polymer ?
#
loop_
_entity_poly.entity_id
_entity_poly.type
_entity_poly.pdbx_seq_one_letter_code
_entity_poly.pdbx_strand_id
1 'polypeptide(L)'
;MTDLFQEPDDATPLEPQEREGLLQTWITHRRDFNEAEEENIVYGAAWARGRRLPLERMLSEDFMRTLHKRMFGDVWQWAGTFRATERSIGVQAYCIGMELASLLSDMRYWIEHKTFPPDEIAADSELKPAGIHHLPPHGALSAQDVSGHLQLKGMWNLIWE
;
A
#
# COMPACT_ATOMS: atom_id res chain seq x y z
N MET A 1 -14.49 -23.28 10.38
CA MET A 1 -13.17 -22.72 10.04
C MET A 1 -13.40 -21.81 8.86
N THR A 2 -13.43 -20.50 9.10
CA THR A 2 -13.51 -19.50 8.02
C THR A 2 -12.12 -19.42 7.41
N ASP A 3 -12.01 -19.76 6.14
CA ASP A 3 -10.78 -19.62 5.40
C ASP A 3 -10.45 -18.12 5.29
N LEU A 4 -9.34 -17.71 5.93
CA LEU A 4 -8.89 -16.31 5.98
C LEU A 4 -8.48 -15.77 4.61
N PHE A 5 -8.41 -16.64 3.60
CA PHE A 5 -8.06 -16.31 2.21
C PHE A 5 -9.21 -16.51 1.23
N GLN A 6 -10.42 -16.86 1.69
CA GLN A 6 -11.59 -16.85 0.80
C GLN A 6 -12.02 -15.40 0.55
N GLU A 7 -11.77 -14.93 -0.67
CA GLU A 7 -12.39 -13.71 -1.16
C GLU A 7 -13.92 -13.86 -1.14
N PRO A 8 -14.66 -12.83 -0.67
CA PRO A 8 -16.11 -12.87 -0.69
C PRO A 8 -16.62 -13.02 -2.13
N ASP A 9 -17.73 -13.74 -2.26
CA ASP A 9 -18.34 -14.08 -3.55
C ASP A 9 -18.39 -12.85 -4.47
N ASP A 10 -17.94 -12.98 -5.73
CA ASP A 10 -17.78 -11.86 -6.68
C ASP A 10 -19.10 -11.12 -6.97
N ALA A 11 -20.23 -11.75 -6.63
CA ALA A 11 -21.57 -11.19 -6.70
C ALA A 11 -22.00 -10.42 -5.43
N THR A 12 -21.11 -10.23 -4.45
CA THR A 12 -21.41 -9.49 -3.22
C THR A 12 -21.53 -7.99 -3.54
N PRO A 13 -22.71 -7.37 -3.37
CA PRO A 13 -22.86 -5.93 -3.52
C PRO A 13 -22.04 -5.21 -2.46
N LEU A 14 -21.44 -4.06 -2.79
CA LEU A 14 -20.76 -3.23 -1.80
C LEU A 14 -21.76 -2.58 -0.86
N GLU A 15 -21.46 -2.54 0.44
CA GLU A 15 -22.25 -1.78 1.41
C GLU A 15 -22.11 -0.27 1.18
N PRO A 16 -23.08 0.56 1.57
CA PRO A 16 -23.02 2.01 1.37
C PRO A 16 -21.75 2.67 1.94
N GLN A 17 -21.26 2.18 3.09
CA GLN A 17 -20.02 2.67 3.70
C GLN A 17 -18.79 2.31 2.86
N GLU A 18 -18.79 1.14 2.20
CA GLU A 18 -17.70 0.71 1.32
C GLU A 18 -17.63 1.52 0.03
N ARG A 19 -18.72 2.22 -0.32
CA ARG A 19 -18.78 3.12 -1.46
C ARG A 19 -18.41 4.57 -1.11
N GLU A 20 -18.20 4.86 0.17
CA GLU A 20 -17.88 6.22 0.62
C GLU A 20 -16.53 6.66 0.04
N GLY A 21 -16.53 7.73 -0.76
CA GLY A 21 -15.32 8.23 -1.41
C GLY A 21 -14.99 7.56 -2.75
N LEU A 22 -15.78 6.59 -3.23
CA LEU A 22 -15.67 6.10 -4.61
C LEU A 22 -16.03 7.22 -5.60
N LEU A 23 -15.25 7.33 -6.67
CA LEU A 23 -15.50 8.24 -7.79
C LEU A 23 -16.51 7.66 -8.78
N GLN A 24 -16.47 6.35 -8.98
CA GLN A 24 -17.14 5.68 -10.08
C GLN A 24 -18.48 5.11 -9.62
N THR A 25 -19.57 5.70 -10.08
CA THR A 25 -20.93 5.33 -9.66
C THR A 25 -21.42 3.98 -10.19
N TRP A 26 -20.70 3.38 -11.15
CA TRP A 26 -21.04 2.07 -11.73
C TRP A 26 -20.49 0.89 -10.91
N ILE A 27 -19.54 1.13 -10.00
CA ILE A 27 -19.00 0.11 -9.11
C ILE A 27 -20.07 -0.25 -8.08
N THR A 28 -20.66 -1.44 -8.24
CA THR A 28 -21.77 -1.90 -7.40
C THR A 28 -21.49 -3.24 -6.73
N HIS A 29 -20.66 -4.08 -7.34
CA HIS A 29 -20.25 -5.37 -6.80
C HIS A 29 -18.77 -5.40 -6.47
N ARG A 30 -18.37 -6.36 -5.61
CA ARG A 30 -16.97 -6.59 -5.23
C ARG A 30 -16.07 -6.80 -6.46
N ARG A 31 -16.55 -7.52 -7.47
CA ARG A 31 -15.82 -7.75 -8.72
C ARG A 31 -15.51 -6.44 -9.46
N ASP A 32 -16.51 -5.58 -9.66
CA ASP A 32 -16.36 -4.29 -10.35
C ASP A 32 -15.28 -3.43 -9.68
N PHE A 33 -15.31 -3.45 -8.34
CA PHE A 33 -14.35 -2.73 -7.50
C PHE A 33 -12.93 -3.29 -7.65
N ASN A 34 -12.79 -4.60 -7.52
CA ASN A 34 -11.50 -5.27 -7.63
C ASN A 34 -10.85 -5.04 -9.01
N GLU A 35 -11.63 -5.16 -10.08
CA GLU A 35 -11.16 -4.97 -11.46
C GLU A 35 -10.69 -3.52 -11.71
N ALA A 36 -11.48 -2.53 -11.29
CA ALA A 36 -11.13 -1.12 -11.45
C ALA A 36 -9.87 -0.73 -10.66
N GLU A 37 -9.70 -1.30 -9.46
CA GLU A 37 -8.53 -1.05 -8.63
C GLU A 37 -7.27 -1.75 -9.18
N GLU A 38 -7.41 -2.99 -9.64
CA GLU A 38 -6.30 -3.75 -10.22
C GLU A 38 -5.74 -3.06 -11.47
N GLU A 39 -6.62 -2.60 -12.36
CA GLU A 39 -6.20 -1.88 -13.56
C GLU A 39 -5.37 -0.64 -13.20
N ASN A 40 -5.81 0.16 -12.23
CA ASN A 40 -5.08 1.35 -11.79
C ASN A 40 -3.76 1.02 -11.09
N ILE A 41 -3.71 -0.03 -10.28
CA ILE A 41 -2.48 -0.51 -9.64
C ILE A 41 -1.43 -0.84 -10.72
N VAL A 42 -1.84 -1.55 -11.78
CA VAL A 42 -0.97 -1.88 -12.92
C VAL A 42 -0.45 -0.61 -13.59
N TYR A 43 -1.31 0.38 -13.84
CA TYR A 43 -0.89 1.67 -14.42
C TYR A 43 0.09 2.44 -13.51
N GLY A 44 -0.20 2.51 -12.20
CA GLY A 44 0.67 3.17 -11.23
C GLY A 44 2.04 2.51 -11.13
N ALA A 45 2.10 1.18 -11.11
CA ALA A 45 3.34 0.42 -11.09
C ALA A 45 4.14 0.60 -12.40
N ALA A 46 3.48 0.62 -13.55
CA ALA A 46 4.13 0.91 -14.83
C ALA A 46 4.71 2.35 -14.85
N TRP A 47 3.97 3.32 -14.34
CA TRP A 47 4.42 4.70 -14.21
C TRP A 47 5.66 4.82 -13.32
N ALA A 48 5.70 4.13 -12.18
CA ALA A 48 6.85 4.13 -11.28
C ALA A 48 8.09 3.54 -11.96
N ARG A 49 7.95 2.37 -12.60
CA ARG A 49 9.06 1.67 -13.28
C ARG A 49 9.61 2.43 -14.49
N GLY A 50 8.77 3.19 -15.18
CA GLY A 50 9.16 3.98 -16.34
C GLY A 50 10.05 5.18 -16.02
N ARG A 51 10.26 5.50 -14.74
CA ARG A 51 11.00 6.69 -14.30
C ARG A 51 12.43 6.35 -13.89
N ARG A 52 13.37 7.19 -14.34
CA ARG A 52 14.74 7.23 -13.83
C ARG A 52 14.89 8.42 -12.89
N LEU A 53 14.57 8.20 -11.62
CA LEU A 53 14.71 9.21 -10.57
C LEU A 53 15.90 8.86 -9.65
N PRO A 54 16.57 9.86 -9.06
CA PRO A 54 17.50 9.60 -7.98
C PRO A 54 16.76 9.03 -6.76
N LEU A 55 17.46 8.24 -5.95
CA LEU A 55 16.88 7.48 -4.84
C LEU A 55 16.14 8.38 -3.85
N GLU A 56 16.66 9.57 -3.58
CA GLU A 56 16.09 10.55 -2.65
C GLU A 56 14.73 11.06 -3.12
N ARG A 57 14.53 11.16 -4.44
CA ARG A 57 13.23 11.52 -5.01
C ARG A 57 12.27 10.35 -4.98
N MET A 58 12.75 9.13 -5.25
CA MET A 58 11.91 7.94 -5.21
C MET A 58 11.44 7.61 -3.78
N LEU A 59 12.32 7.82 -2.79
CA LEU A 59 12.03 7.64 -1.36
C LEU A 59 11.66 8.98 -0.70
N SER A 60 10.67 9.67 -1.28
CA SER A 60 10.10 10.90 -0.75
C SER A 60 8.60 10.77 -0.54
N GLU A 61 8.05 11.51 0.42
CA GLU A 61 6.60 11.57 0.65
C GLU A 61 5.85 12.00 -0.62
N ASP A 62 6.36 13.00 -1.33
CA ASP A 62 5.75 13.49 -2.58
C ASP A 62 5.64 12.40 -3.64
N PHE A 63 6.68 11.58 -3.79
CA PHE A 63 6.65 10.44 -4.71
C PHE A 63 5.67 9.38 -4.24
N MET A 64 5.65 9.03 -2.95
CA MET A 64 4.71 8.04 -2.41
C MET A 64 3.25 8.49 -2.55
N ARG A 65 2.95 9.75 -2.26
CA ARG A 65 1.63 10.34 -2.46
C ARG A 65 1.22 10.37 -3.92
N THR A 66 2.17 10.69 -4.81
CA THR A 66 1.92 10.68 -6.26
C THR A 66 1.68 9.27 -6.77
N LEU A 67 2.48 8.29 -6.33
CA LEU A 67 2.31 6.88 -6.69
C LEU A 67 0.95 6.38 -6.22
N HIS A 68 0.60 6.64 -4.96
CA HIS A 68 -0.70 6.30 -4.40
C HIS A 68 -1.84 6.93 -5.21
N LYS A 69 -1.76 8.22 -5.55
CA LYS A 69 -2.73 8.88 -6.42
C LYS A 69 -2.82 8.25 -7.81
N ARG A 70 -1.71 7.75 -8.37
CA ARG A 70 -1.72 7.07 -9.68
C ARG A 70 -2.34 5.68 -9.61
N MET A 71 -2.15 4.97 -8.50
CA MET A 71 -2.68 3.62 -8.30
C MET A 71 -4.17 3.61 -7.95
N PHE A 72 -4.69 4.70 -7.38
CA PHE A 72 -6.03 4.71 -6.79
C PHE A 72 -6.89 5.91 -7.19
N GLY A 73 -6.32 6.92 -7.85
CA GLY A 73 -6.98 8.22 -8.07
C GLY A 73 -8.12 8.21 -9.08
N ASP A 74 -8.28 7.15 -9.86
CA ASP A 74 -9.46 7.00 -10.72
C ASP A 74 -10.60 6.25 -10.01
N VAL A 75 -10.31 5.58 -8.88
CA VAL A 75 -11.31 4.86 -8.05
C VAL A 75 -11.71 5.67 -6.81
N TRP A 76 -10.73 6.29 -6.14
CA TRP A 76 -10.90 6.90 -4.83
C TRP A 76 -10.63 8.40 -4.82
N GLN A 77 -11.53 9.16 -4.17
CA GLN A 77 -11.40 10.62 -4.01
C GLN A 77 -10.22 11.02 -3.12
N TRP A 78 -9.92 10.21 -2.11
CA TRP A 78 -8.87 10.46 -1.12
C TRP A 78 -7.48 9.99 -1.59
N ALA A 79 -7.36 9.47 -2.81
CA ALA A 79 -6.10 8.97 -3.34
C ALA A 79 -5.00 10.05 -3.32
N GLY A 80 -3.85 9.69 -2.75
CA GLY A 80 -2.72 10.58 -2.49
C GLY A 80 -2.87 11.51 -1.28
N THR A 81 -3.85 11.33 -0.42
CA THR A 81 -4.04 12.12 0.82
C THR A 81 -4.10 11.23 2.04
N PHE A 82 -3.40 11.61 3.12
CA PHE A 82 -3.42 10.83 4.36
C PHE A 82 -4.81 10.87 4.95
N ARG A 83 -5.23 9.78 5.59
CA ARG A 83 -6.49 9.79 6.34
C ARG A 83 -6.42 10.79 7.48
N ALA A 84 -7.52 11.52 7.66
CA ALA A 84 -7.69 12.47 8.76
C ALA A 84 -8.41 11.85 9.97
N THR A 85 -9.04 10.68 9.77
CA THR A 85 -9.82 9.99 10.79
C THR A 85 -9.06 8.80 11.37
N GLU A 86 -9.25 8.56 12.65
CA GLU A 86 -8.69 7.40 13.32
C GLU A 86 -9.36 6.10 12.87
N ARG A 87 -8.56 5.03 12.85
CA ARG A 87 -8.99 3.66 12.57
C ARG A 87 -8.64 2.79 13.76
N SER A 88 -9.34 1.67 13.91
CA SER A 88 -9.10 0.71 15.01
C SER A 88 -7.74 0.00 14.89
N ILE A 89 -7.10 0.04 13.72
CA ILE A 89 -5.85 -0.64 13.40
C ILE A 89 -4.94 0.35 12.66
N GLY A 90 -3.63 0.25 12.92
CA GLY A 90 -2.60 1.04 12.22
C GLY A 90 -2.09 2.24 13.02
N VAL A 91 -1.36 3.12 12.33
CA VAL A 91 -0.75 4.34 12.89
C VAL A 91 -1.84 5.39 13.19
N GLN A 92 -1.67 6.19 14.23
CA GLN A 92 -2.59 7.31 14.50
C GLN A 92 -2.61 8.29 13.32
N ALA A 93 -3.78 8.77 12.92
CA ALA A 93 -3.96 9.55 11.69
C ALA A 93 -2.98 10.74 11.59
N TYR A 94 -2.78 11.44 12.72
CA TYR A 94 -1.87 12.59 12.79
C TYR A 94 -0.38 12.21 12.76
N CYS A 95 -0.01 10.95 13.02
CA CYS A 95 1.37 10.45 12.99
C CYS A 95 1.79 9.94 11.61
N ILE A 96 0.86 9.72 10.68
CA ILE A 96 1.15 9.00 9.42
C ILE A 96 2.29 9.64 8.64
N GLY A 97 2.28 10.96 8.46
CA GLY A 97 3.34 11.66 7.73
C GLY A 97 4.71 11.53 8.41
N MET A 98 4.76 11.57 9.74
CA MET A 98 5.99 11.39 10.51
C MET A 98 6.54 9.97 10.37
N GLU A 99 5.69 8.96 10.53
CA GLU A 99 6.09 7.55 10.42
C GLU A 99 6.54 7.21 8.99
N LEU A 100 5.84 7.73 7.97
CA LEU A 100 6.28 7.58 6.58
C LEU A 100 7.65 8.23 6.37
N ALA A 101 7.87 9.45 6.88
CA ALA A 101 9.15 10.13 6.75
C ALA A 101 10.29 9.34 7.42
N SER A 102 10.02 8.74 8.59
CA SER A 102 10.94 7.86 9.32
C SER A 102 11.29 6.62 8.50
N LEU A 103 10.28 5.88 8.01
CA LEU A 103 10.45 4.69 7.18
C LEU A 103 11.28 4.99 5.92
N LEU A 104 10.96 6.07 5.20
CA LEU A 104 11.71 6.46 4.02
C LEU A 104 13.17 6.82 4.35
N SER A 105 13.43 7.34 5.55
CA SER A 105 14.79 7.61 6.01
C SER A 105 15.58 6.34 6.31
N ASP A 106 14.96 5.39 7.00
CA ASP A 106 15.55 4.08 7.26
C ASP A 106 15.90 3.38 5.94
N MET A 107 14.97 3.36 4.98
CA MET A 107 15.19 2.73 3.67
C MET A 107 16.37 3.36 2.92
N ARG A 108 16.46 4.70 2.90
CA ARG A 108 17.59 5.40 2.28
C ARG A 108 18.91 4.97 2.93
N TYR A 109 18.95 4.96 4.26
CA TYR A 109 20.13 4.55 5.01
C TYR A 109 20.53 3.11 4.69
N TRP A 110 19.57 2.17 4.71
CA TRP A 110 19.85 0.76 4.44
C TRP A 110 20.36 0.51 3.02
N ILE A 111 19.81 1.21 2.03
CA ILE A 111 20.28 1.11 0.64
C ILE A 111 21.68 1.71 0.48
N GLU A 112 21.92 2.89 1.03
CA GLU A 112 23.21 3.59 0.92
C GLU A 112 24.34 2.80 1.59
N HIS A 113 24.07 2.25 2.78
CA HIS A 113 25.06 1.50 3.56
C HIS A 113 25.05 0.00 3.29
N LYS A 114 24.16 -0.49 2.40
CA LYS A 114 23.97 -1.91 2.11
C LYS A 114 23.76 -2.73 3.39
N THR A 115 22.99 -2.17 4.33
CA THR A 115 22.74 -2.78 5.64
C THR A 115 22.01 -4.12 5.50
N PHE A 116 21.11 -4.20 4.53
CA PHE A 116 20.32 -5.39 4.23
C PHE A 116 20.32 -5.68 2.71
N PRO A 117 20.09 -6.94 2.30
CA PRO A 117 19.79 -7.28 0.91
C PRO A 117 18.54 -6.55 0.42
N PRO A 118 18.44 -6.23 -0.89
CA PRO A 118 17.26 -5.55 -1.45
C PRO A 118 15.93 -6.25 -1.14
N ASP A 119 15.91 -7.58 -1.16
CA ASP A 119 14.71 -8.37 -0.89
C ASP A 119 14.23 -8.24 0.57
N GLU A 120 15.16 -8.09 1.51
CA GLU A 120 14.85 -7.88 2.93
C GLU A 120 14.37 -6.44 3.18
N ILE A 121 14.96 -5.45 2.49
CA ILE A 121 14.49 -4.06 2.54
C ILE A 121 13.04 -3.98 2.02
N ALA A 122 12.71 -4.71 0.96
CA ALA A 122 11.36 -4.77 0.43
C ALA A 122 10.40 -5.38 1.46
N ALA A 123 10.71 -6.58 1.98
CA ALA A 123 9.87 -7.26 2.97
C ALA A 123 9.66 -6.44 4.27
N ASP A 124 10.71 -5.79 4.79
CA ASP A 124 10.62 -4.96 5.98
C ASP A 124 9.80 -3.68 5.74
N SER A 125 9.94 -3.08 4.55
CA SER A 125 9.13 -1.92 4.16
C SER A 125 7.65 -2.28 4.01
N GLU A 126 7.37 -3.53 3.66
CA GLU A 126 6.01 -4.08 3.51
C GLU A 126 5.31 -4.31 4.86
N LEU A 127 6.06 -4.65 5.90
CA LEU A 127 5.52 -5.02 7.22
C LEU A 127 5.44 -3.84 8.20
N LYS A 128 6.36 -2.87 8.14
CA LYS A 128 6.41 -1.74 9.08
C LYS A 128 5.11 -0.91 9.19
N PRO A 129 4.35 -0.64 8.11
CA PRO A 129 3.12 0.14 8.21
C PRO A 129 1.96 -0.58 8.88
N ALA A 130 1.99 -1.91 8.92
CA ALA A 130 0.89 -2.74 9.39
C ALA A 130 0.80 -2.88 10.91
N GLY A 131 1.82 -2.40 11.62
CA GLY A 131 1.89 -2.45 13.07
C GLY A 131 3.32 -2.12 13.48
N ILE A 132 3.49 -1.02 14.21
CA ILE A 132 4.78 -0.67 14.79
C ILE A 132 5.10 -1.74 15.85
N HIS A 133 5.84 -2.76 15.43
CA HIS A 133 6.60 -3.62 16.31
C HIS A 133 7.97 -3.86 15.67
N HIS A 134 9.03 -3.44 16.38
CA HIS A 134 10.38 -3.87 16.08
C HIS A 134 10.41 -5.40 16.06
N LEU A 135 10.50 -6.01 14.88
CA LEU A 135 10.91 -7.40 14.74
C LEU A 135 12.42 -7.41 14.42
N PRO A 136 13.27 -8.04 15.27
CA PRO A 136 14.65 -8.33 14.89
C PRO A 136 14.69 -9.47 13.86
N PRO A 137 15.77 -9.58 13.05
CA PRO A 137 15.78 -10.43 11.86
C PRO A 137 16.04 -11.88 12.26
N HIS A 138 15.02 -12.73 12.19
CA HIS A 138 15.20 -14.18 12.15
C HIS A 138 14.23 -14.81 11.15
N GLY A 139 14.78 -15.44 10.11
CA GLY A 139 14.08 -16.47 9.36
C GLY A 139 13.71 -16.06 7.95
N ALA A 140 14.48 -16.59 7.00
CA ALA A 140 14.23 -16.52 5.57
C ALA A 140 12.78 -16.87 5.22
N LEU A 141 12.05 -15.88 4.70
CA LEU A 141 11.02 -16.15 3.71
C LEU A 141 11.72 -16.09 2.35
N SER A 142 11.90 -17.25 1.74
CA SER A 142 12.41 -17.38 0.39
C SER A 142 11.53 -16.58 -0.56
N ALA A 143 12.13 -15.69 -1.36
CA ALA A 143 11.51 -14.87 -2.40
C ALA A 143 11.07 -15.71 -3.63
N GLN A 144 10.34 -16.80 -3.39
CA GLN A 144 9.68 -17.60 -4.43
C GLN A 144 8.26 -17.86 -3.93
N ASP A 145 7.29 -17.40 -4.71
CA ASP A 145 5.84 -17.48 -4.51
C ASP A 145 5.23 -16.52 -3.48
N VAL A 146 5.17 -15.23 -3.81
CA VAL A 146 4.13 -14.35 -3.27
C VAL A 146 3.60 -13.47 -4.39
N SER A 147 2.32 -13.65 -4.73
CA SER A 147 1.61 -12.81 -5.70
C SER A 147 1.65 -11.35 -5.22
N GLY A 148 2.55 -10.55 -5.79
CA GLY A 148 2.84 -9.17 -5.37
C GLY A 148 1.66 -8.20 -5.50
N HIS A 149 0.49 -8.66 -5.97
CA HIS A 149 -0.71 -7.87 -6.17
C HIS A 149 -1.56 -7.72 -4.89
N LEU A 150 -1.76 -8.81 -4.14
CA LEU A 150 -2.60 -8.82 -2.93
C LEU A 150 -1.90 -8.19 -1.71
N GLN A 151 -0.58 -8.20 -1.66
CA GLN A 151 0.19 -7.66 -0.53
C GLN A 151 0.39 -6.12 -0.60
N LEU A 152 0.42 -5.58 -1.82
CA LEU A 152 0.29 -4.14 -2.07
C LEU A 152 -1.14 -3.60 -1.86
N LYS A 153 -2.14 -4.43 -1.57
CA LYS A 153 -3.44 -3.93 -1.05
C LYS A 153 -3.40 -3.84 0.47
N GLY A 154 -2.96 -4.91 1.13
CA GLY A 154 -2.94 -5.02 2.60
C GLY A 154 -2.11 -3.95 3.33
N MET A 155 -0.91 -3.62 2.81
CA MET A 155 -0.06 -2.57 3.42
C MET A 155 -0.66 -1.17 3.24
N TRP A 156 -1.34 -0.92 2.13
CA TRP A 156 -1.80 0.41 1.74
C TRP A 156 -3.09 0.79 2.47
N ASN A 157 -3.94 -0.19 2.76
CA ASN A 157 -5.13 -0.01 3.58
C ASN A 157 -4.81 0.42 5.02
N LEU A 158 -3.59 0.19 5.52
CA LEU A 158 -3.20 0.54 6.90
C LEU A 158 -2.68 1.98 7.03
N ILE A 159 -2.22 2.56 5.92
CA ILE A 159 -1.73 3.93 5.83
C ILE A 159 -2.80 4.88 5.30
N TRP A 160 -3.63 4.44 4.35
CA TRP A 160 -4.45 5.33 3.54
C TRP A 160 -5.97 5.09 3.62
N GLU A 161 -6.43 3.88 3.97
CA GLU A 161 -7.85 3.55 4.19
C GLU A 161 -8.24 3.56 5.67
#